data_AF-A0A522QK39-F1
#
_entry.id   AF-A0A522QK39-F1
#
_cell.length_a   1.000
_cell.length_b   1.000
_cell.length_c   1.000
_cell.angle_alpha   90.00
_cell.angle_beta   90.00
_cell.angle_gamma   90.00
#
_symmetry.space_group_name_H-M   'P 1'
#
loop_
_entity.id
_entity.type
_entity.pdbx_description
1 polymer ?
#
loop_
_entity_poly.entity_id
_entity_poly.type
_entity_poly.pdbx_seq_one_letter_code
_entity_poly.pdbx_strand_id
1 'polypeptide(L)'
;MKTTLCAVASGIALAFAGSAAFATSTGNTNQTGYNNDASISQAFNTDATASIVQMGVKNIANASQDRTYWNDTIGIKQTGYNNTANASQTHSGNADSYIQQWGALNVASTHQSYGTNQDATVIQAGYNNTANVYQVGSSLNATAVQAGAKNVSTISQRGW
;
A
#
# COMPACT_ATOMS: atom_id res chain seq x y z
N MET A 1 24.52 -27.63 -20.19
CA MET A 1 23.67 -26.43 -20.38
C MET A 1 22.70 -26.37 -19.22
N LYS A 2 22.77 -25.34 -18.37
CA LYS A 2 21.84 -25.18 -17.24
C LYS A 2 20.68 -24.31 -17.73
N THR A 3 19.54 -24.93 -17.97
CA THR A 3 18.28 -24.24 -18.28
C THR A 3 17.70 -23.73 -16.96
N THR A 4 17.85 -22.43 -16.69
CA THR A 4 17.15 -21.79 -15.58
C THR A 4 15.71 -21.53 -15.99
N LEU A 5 14.77 -22.31 -15.44
CA LEU A 5 13.34 -22.06 -15.55
C LEU A 5 13.01 -20.72 -14.87
N CYS A 6 12.51 -19.76 -15.66
CA CYS A 6 11.89 -18.54 -15.11
C CYS A 6 10.52 -18.93 -14.56
N ALA A 7 10.36 -18.88 -13.23
CA ALA A 7 9.07 -19.08 -12.60
C ALA A 7 8.11 -17.96 -13.01
N VAL A 8 6.98 -18.34 -13.61
CA VAL A 8 5.90 -17.46 -14.03
C VAL A 8 5.34 -16.74 -12.81
N ALA A 9 5.25 -15.41 -12.86
CA ALA A 9 4.54 -14.62 -11.87
C ALA A 9 3.05 -14.95 -11.94
N SER A 10 2.55 -15.75 -10.99
CA SER A 10 1.12 -15.96 -10.82
C SER A 10 0.51 -14.75 -10.11
N GLY A 11 0.17 -13.71 -10.86
CA GLY A 11 -0.80 -12.71 -10.42
C GLY A 11 -2.20 -13.27 -10.63
N ILE A 12 -2.83 -13.83 -9.59
CA ILE A 12 -4.28 -14.07 -9.62
C ILE A 12 -4.96 -12.73 -9.36
N ALA A 13 -5.49 -12.10 -10.40
CA ALA A 13 -6.49 -11.05 -10.26
C ALA A 13 -7.86 -11.71 -10.11
N LEU A 14 -8.32 -11.90 -8.87
CA LEU A 14 -9.64 -12.45 -8.60
C LEU A 14 -10.68 -11.31 -8.61
N ALA A 15 -11.19 -10.97 -9.80
CA ALA A 15 -12.30 -10.04 -9.93
C ALA A 15 -13.63 -10.77 -9.67
N PHE A 16 -14.22 -10.61 -8.49
CA PHE A 16 -15.62 -10.96 -8.28
C PHE A 16 -16.49 -9.92 -8.97
N ALA A 17 -16.95 -10.22 -10.19
CA ALA A 17 -18.02 -9.47 -10.85
C ALA A 17 -19.36 -9.78 -10.15
N GLY A 18 -19.63 -9.11 -9.03
CA GLY A 18 -20.97 -8.99 -8.46
C GLY A 18 -21.73 -7.87 -9.17
N SER A 19 -22.93 -8.17 -9.63
CA SER A 19 -23.78 -7.35 -10.51
C SER A 19 -24.11 -5.94 -9.98
N ALA A 20 -23.44 -4.93 -10.53
CA ALA A 20 -23.96 -3.62 -10.98
C ALA A 20 -22.77 -2.73 -11.38
N ALA A 21 -22.76 -2.19 -12.60
CA ALA A 21 -21.73 -1.25 -13.04
C ALA A 21 -21.78 0.03 -12.18
N PHE A 22 -20.80 0.21 -11.30
CA PHE A 22 -20.53 1.46 -10.58
C PHE A 22 -19.00 1.65 -10.50
N ALA A 23 -18.51 2.72 -11.14
CA ALA A 23 -17.19 3.37 -11.06
C ALA A 23 -15.90 2.54 -11.30
N THR A 24 -15.00 3.10 -12.10
CA THR A 24 -13.74 2.48 -12.56
C THR A 24 -12.72 2.39 -11.44
N SER A 25 -12.81 1.35 -10.58
CA SER A 25 -11.72 1.04 -9.66
C SER A 25 -10.56 0.42 -10.43
N THR A 26 -9.35 0.94 -10.23
CA THR A 26 -8.13 0.48 -10.93
C THR A 26 -7.13 -0.07 -9.93
N GLY A 27 -6.65 -1.29 -10.18
CA GLY A 27 -5.54 -1.91 -9.44
C GLY A 27 -4.38 -2.22 -10.39
N ASN A 28 -3.16 -1.79 -10.06
CA ASN A 28 -1.97 -2.09 -10.85
C ASN A 28 -0.84 -2.65 -9.98
N THR A 29 -0.26 -3.77 -10.37
CA THR A 29 0.91 -4.38 -9.73
C THR A 29 2.05 -4.51 -10.73
N ASN A 30 3.22 -3.97 -10.41
CA ASN A 30 4.44 -4.12 -11.19
C ASN A 30 5.55 -4.69 -10.29
N GLN A 31 6.06 -5.87 -10.64
CA GLN A 31 7.08 -6.57 -9.89
C GLN A 31 8.30 -6.88 -10.77
N THR A 32 9.47 -6.48 -10.31
CA THR A 32 10.76 -6.84 -10.91
C THR A 32 11.66 -7.49 -9.87
N GLY A 33 12.34 -8.57 -10.24
CA GLY A 33 13.19 -9.37 -9.35
C GLY A 33 12.57 -10.72 -8.97
N TYR A 34 12.83 -11.22 -7.76
CA TYR A 34 12.53 -12.62 -7.39
C TYR A 34 11.69 -12.74 -6.11
N ASN A 35 10.63 -13.55 -6.16
CA ASN A 35 9.81 -13.92 -5.00
C ASN A 35 9.20 -12.71 -4.26
N ASN A 36 8.80 -11.67 -4.99
CA ASN A 36 8.00 -10.58 -4.41
C ASN A 36 6.52 -11.00 -4.36
N ASP A 37 5.79 -10.52 -3.37
CA ASP A 37 4.35 -10.75 -3.16
C ASP A 37 3.62 -9.41 -3.15
N ALA A 38 2.68 -9.22 -4.07
CA ALA A 38 1.87 -8.02 -4.22
C ALA A 38 0.40 -8.39 -4.30
N SER A 39 -0.42 -7.77 -3.46
CA SER A 39 -1.87 -7.97 -3.44
C SER A 39 -2.62 -6.64 -3.41
N ILE A 40 -3.62 -6.51 -4.27
CA ILE A 40 -4.59 -5.42 -4.26
C ILE A 40 -5.98 -6.01 -4.07
N SER A 41 -6.73 -5.47 -3.10
CA SER A 41 -8.12 -5.81 -2.85
C SER A 41 -8.98 -4.56 -2.86
N GLN A 42 -10.02 -4.55 -3.70
CA GLN A 42 -10.95 -3.43 -3.86
C GLN A 42 -12.38 -3.96 -3.75
N ALA A 43 -13.17 -3.43 -2.83
CA ALA A 43 -14.55 -3.86 -2.58
C ALA A 43 -15.47 -2.67 -2.31
N PHE A 44 -16.64 -2.63 -2.96
CA PHE A 44 -17.68 -1.61 -2.74
C PHE A 44 -17.21 -0.15 -2.91
N ASN A 45 -16.26 0.08 -3.82
CA ASN A 45 -15.63 1.39 -4.00
C ASN A 45 -16.25 2.22 -5.14
N THR A 46 -16.11 3.54 -5.05
CA THR A 46 -16.38 4.49 -6.14
C THR A 46 -15.10 5.24 -6.50
N ASP A 47 -14.54 4.94 -7.69
CA ASP A 47 -13.33 5.55 -8.26
C ASP A 47 -12.03 5.31 -7.47
N ALA A 48 -11.84 4.11 -6.92
CA ALA A 48 -10.65 3.79 -6.14
C ALA A 48 -9.44 3.39 -7.01
N THR A 49 -8.25 3.90 -6.69
CA THR A 49 -7.01 3.55 -7.37
C THR A 49 -6.00 2.93 -6.41
N ALA A 50 -5.43 1.78 -6.74
CA ALA A 50 -4.34 1.17 -6.02
C ALA A 50 -3.18 0.80 -6.96
N SER A 51 -1.95 1.11 -6.56
CA SER A 51 -0.73 0.82 -7.30
C SER A 51 0.36 0.26 -6.40
N ILE A 52 0.93 -0.87 -6.80
CA ILE A 52 2.06 -1.53 -6.12
C ILE A 52 3.21 -1.67 -7.09
N VAL A 53 4.37 -1.15 -6.73
CA VAL A 53 5.63 -1.31 -7.46
C VAL A 53 6.67 -1.95 -6.54
N GLN A 54 7.15 -3.13 -6.90
CA GLN A 54 8.18 -3.86 -6.16
C GLN A 54 9.39 -4.13 -7.04
N MET A 55 10.57 -3.72 -6.55
CA MET A 55 11.85 -3.93 -7.22
C MET A 55 12.80 -4.61 -6.24
N GLY A 56 13.24 -5.82 -6.56
CA GLY A 56 14.19 -6.59 -5.75
C GLY A 56 13.67 -7.95 -5.34
N VAL A 57 13.90 -8.36 -4.09
CA VAL A 57 13.72 -9.75 -3.66
C VAL A 57 12.90 -9.82 -2.38
N LYS A 58 11.92 -10.73 -2.33
CA LYS A 58 11.11 -11.03 -1.12
C LYS A 58 10.32 -9.84 -0.55
N ASN A 59 10.07 -8.79 -1.33
CA ASN A 59 9.23 -7.70 -0.85
C ASN A 59 7.76 -8.16 -0.79
N ILE A 60 7.04 -7.69 0.23
CA ILE A 60 5.62 -7.98 0.45
C ILE A 60 4.85 -6.65 0.49
N ALA A 61 3.81 -6.53 -0.33
CA ALA A 61 2.97 -5.34 -0.40
C ALA A 61 1.48 -5.73 -0.47
N ASN A 62 0.68 -5.10 0.38
CA ASN A 62 -0.78 -5.24 0.38
C ASN A 62 -1.43 -3.85 0.33
N ALA A 63 -2.34 -3.66 -0.62
CA ALA A 63 -3.21 -2.50 -0.71
C ALA A 63 -4.68 -2.94 -0.64
N SER A 64 -5.44 -2.39 0.31
CA SER A 64 -6.85 -2.71 0.49
C SER A 64 -7.71 -1.45 0.52
N GLN A 65 -8.74 -1.40 -0.31
CA GLN A 65 -9.73 -0.32 -0.34
C GLN A 65 -11.12 -0.94 -0.20
N ASP A 66 -11.81 -0.64 0.89
CA ASP A 66 -13.16 -1.14 1.17
C ASP A 66 -14.11 0.03 1.45
N ARG A 67 -15.21 0.12 0.69
CA ARG A 67 -16.22 1.19 0.82
C ARG A 67 -15.62 2.59 0.75
N THR A 68 -14.78 2.82 -0.24
CA THR A 68 -14.21 4.15 -0.50
C THR A 68 -15.05 4.95 -1.49
N TYR A 69 -15.01 6.28 -1.36
CA TYR A 69 -15.78 7.22 -2.16
C TYR A 69 -14.84 8.31 -2.72
N TRP A 70 -15.15 8.92 -3.86
CA TRP A 70 -14.45 10.14 -4.30
C TRP A 70 -12.91 9.98 -4.43
N ASN A 71 -12.44 9.09 -5.31
CA ASN A 71 -11.02 9.04 -5.73
C ASN A 71 -9.99 8.65 -4.66
N ASP A 72 -10.29 7.68 -3.80
CA ASP A 72 -9.30 7.15 -2.86
C ASP A 72 -8.11 6.50 -3.57
N THR A 73 -6.88 6.83 -3.14
CA THR A 73 -5.65 6.30 -3.73
C THR A 73 -4.73 5.60 -2.73
N ILE A 74 -4.19 4.46 -3.14
CA ILE A 74 -3.09 3.77 -2.47
C ILE A 74 -1.91 3.62 -3.43
N GLY A 75 -0.74 4.09 -3.00
CA GLY A 75 0.53 3.89 -3.67
C GLY A 75 1.55 3.20 -2.77
N ILE A 76 2.08 2.06 -3.20
CA ILE A 76 3.15 1.34 -2.50
C ILE A 76 4.33 1.17 -3.44
N LYS A 77 5.52 1.62 -3.01
CA LYS A 77 6.78 1.43 -3.73
C LYS A 77 7.84 0.84 -2.83
N GLN A 78 8.33 -0.35 -3.16
CA GLN A 78 9.38 -1.04 -2.42
C GLN A 78 10.58 -1.32 -3.31
N THR A 79 11.76 -0.91 -2.85
CA THR A 79 13.04 -1.21 -3.50
C THR A 79 13.99 -1.89 -2.52
N GLY A 80 14.43 -3.11 -2.83
CA GLY A 80 15.46 -3.83 -2.07
C GLY A 80 15.02 -5.22 -1.63
N TYR A 81 15.32 -5.58 -0.38
CA TYR A 81 15.20 -6.94 0.12
C TYR A 81 14.25 -7.05 1.31
N ASN A 82 13.23 -7.89 1.19
CA ASN A 82 12.36 -8.29 2.31
C ASN A 82 11.74 -7.09 3.05
N ASN A 83 11.31 -6.06 2.31
CA ASN A 83 10.50 -4.98 2.86
C ASN A 83 9.02 -5.41 2.90
N THR A 84 8.28 -4.95 3.91
CA THR A 84 6.84 -5.22 4.06
C THR A 84 6.07 -3.90 4.13
N ALA A 85 5.03 -3.76 3.32
CA ALA A 85 4.17 -2.59 3.26
C ALA A 85 2.69 -3.00 3.26
N ASN A 86 1.88 -2.35 4.10
CA ASN A 86 0.44 -2.56 4.13
C ASN A 86 -0.30 -1.22 4.19
N ALA A 87 -1.11 -0.94 3.18
CA ALA A 87 -1.93 0.26 3.12
C ALA A 87 -3.40 -0.13 3.06
N SER A 88 -4.23 0.54 3.86
CA SER A 88 -5.66 0.29 3.92
C SER A 88 -6.49 1.57 4.04
N GLN A 89 -7.59 1.61 3.30
CA GLN A 89 -8.59 2.67 3.28
C GLN A 89 -9.97 2.05 3.47
N THR A 90 -10.73 2.54 4.45
CA THR A 90 -12.01 1.94 4.83
C THR A 90 -13.03 3.01 5.22
N HIS A 91 -14.17 3.06 4.54
CA HIS A 91 -15.19 4.11 4.74
C HIS A 91 -14.60 5.52 4.63
N SER A 92 -13.76 5.76 3.63
CA SER A 92 -13.06 7.02 3.40
C SER A 92 -13.45 7.68 2.08
N GLY A 93 -13.14 8.98 1.94
CA GLY A 93 -13.22 9.62 0.64
C GLY A 93 -12.19 10.74 0.40
N ASN A 94 -11.67 10.84 -0.81
CA ASN A 94 -10.45 11.60 -1.12
C ASN A 94 -9.32 11.28 -0.11
N ALA A 95 -9.11 10.01 0.21
CA ALA A 95 -8.00 9.58 1.04
C ALA A 95 -6.81 9.15 0.17
N ASP A 96 -5.62 9.62 0.53
CA ASP A 96 -4.37 9.28 -0.13
C ASP A 96 -3.41 8.61 0.86
N SER A 97 -2.96 7.40 0.51
CA SER A 97 -1.98 6.65 1.28
C SER A 97 -0.78 6.29 0.41
N TYR A 98 0.39 6.80 0.78
CA TYR A 98 1.65 6.54 0.10
C TYR A 98 2.71 5.91 1.01
N ILE A 99 3.22 4.74 0.61
CA ILE A 99 4.31 4.05 1.29
C ILE A 99 5.49 3.90 0.33
N GLN A 100 6.67 4.38 0.73
CA GLN A 100 7.91 4.20 0.01
C GLN A 100 9.02 3.64 0.91
N GLN A 101 9.57 2.49 0.51
CA GLN A 101 10.62 1.80 1.26
C GLN A 101 11.84 1.54 0.37
N TRP A 102 13.01 1.90 0.89
CA TRP A 102 14.31 1.58 0.29
C TRP A 102 15.20 0.86 1.30
N GLY A 103 15.85 -0.21 0.85
CA GLY A 103 16.80 -0.98 1.65
C GLY A 103 16.25 -2.34 2.03
N ALA A 104 16.42 -2.75 3.29
CA ALA A 104 16.08 -4.10 3.71
C ALA A 104 15.32 -4.15 5.04
N LEU A 105 14.42 -5.12 5.16
CA LEU A 105 13.66 -5.41 6.38
C LEU A 105 12.81 -4.24 6.91
N ASN A 106 12.52 -3.23 6.08
CA ASN A 106 11.65 -2.13 6.53
C ASN A 106 10.20 -2.61 6.57
N VAL A 107 9.45 -2.12 7.57
CA VAL A 107 8.03 -2.41 7.78
C VAL A 107 7.27 -1.08 7.83
N ALA A 108 6.27 -0.93 6.97
CA ALA A 108 5.43 0.26 6.92
C ALA A 108 3.96 -0.12 6.89
N SER A 109 3.13 0.61 7.64
CA SER A 109 1.69 0.49 7.56
C SER A 109 0.98 1.84 7.60
N THR A 110 -0.04 1.99 6.77
CA THR A 110 -0.98 3.11 6.76
C THR A 110 -2.41 2.58 6.88
N HIS A 111 -3.22 3.24 7.71
CA HIS A 111 -4.63 2.93 7.88
C HIS A 111 -5.42 4.23 8.00
N GLN A 112 -6.34 4.44 7.05
CA GLN A 112 -7.21 5.62 6.97
C GLN A 112 -8.65 5.15 7.04
N SER A 113 -9.46 5.76 7.91
CA SER A 113 -10.84 5.31 8.09
C SER A 113 -11.81 6.39 8.53
N TYR A 114 -13.08 6.20 8.19
CA TYR A 114 -14.22 6.99 8.69
C TYR A 114 -14.05 8.51 8.53
N GLY A 115 -13.70 8.98 7.33
CA GLY A 115 -13.60 10.41 7.08
C GLY A 115 -13.05 10.76 5.70
N THR A 116 -12.92 12.05 5.44
CA THR A 116 -12.53 12.57 4.12
C THR A 116 -11.26 13.40 4.16
N ASN A 117 -10.54 13.50 3.04
CA ASN A 117 -9.31 14.28 2.94
C ASN A 117 -8.26 13.83 3.97
N GLN A 118 -7.89 12.55 3.91
CA GLN A 118 -6.89 11.94 4.78
C GLN A 118 -5.62 11.70 3.95
N ASP A 119 -4.48 12.20 4.44
CA ASP A 119 -3.18 12.03 3.79
C ASP A 119 -2.21 11.32 4.72
N ALA A 120 -1.76 10.13 4.33
CA ALA A 120 -0.77 9.33 5.06
C ALA A 120 0.43 9.05 4.17
N THR A 121 1.59 9.60 4.53
CA THR A 121 2.86 9.34 3.83
C THR A 121 3.86 8.67 4.76
N VAL A 122 4.41 7.53 4.32
CA VAL A 122 5.49 6.82 5.01
C VAL A 122 6.68 6.67 4.07
N ILE A 123 7.84 7.19 4.47
CA ILE A 123 9.10 7.09 3.73
C ILE A 123 10.16 6.47 4.63
N GLN A 124 10.68 5.31 4.24
CA GLN A 124 11.73 4.61 4.99
C GLN A 124 12.93 4.32 4.11
N ALA A 125 14.12 4.66 4.61
CA ALA A 125 15.39 4.35 3.97
C ALA A 125 16.36 3.69 4.96
N GLY A 126 16.84 2.50 4.63
CA GLY A 126 17.88 1.79 5.39
C GLY A 126 17.44 0.39 5.83
N TYR A 127 17.76 0.03 7.07
CA TYR A 127 17.66 -1.34 7.56
C TYR A 127 16.73 -1.46 8.76
N ASN A 128 15.70 -2.30 8.65
CA ASN A 128 14.84 -2.68 9.77
C ASN A 128 14.13 -1.50 10.45
N ASN A 129 13.67 -0.51 9.68
CA ASN A 129 12.84 0.58 10.22
C ASN A 129 11.36 0.15 10.27
N THR A 130 10.60 0.65 11.25
CA THR A 130 9.17 0.41 11.40
C THR A 130 8.40 1.72 11.52
N ALA A 131 7.40 1.94 10.66
CA ALA A 131 6.57 3.15 10.67
C ALA A 131 5.09 2.78 10.50
N ASN A 132 4.25 3.26 11.42
CA ASN A 132 2.81 3.06 11.37
C ASN A 132 2.09 4.40 11.42
N VAL A 133 1.13 4.61 10.52
CA VAL A 133 0.27 5.81 10.48
C VAL A 133 -1.19 5.38 10.54
N TYR A 134 -1.91 5.90 11.53
CA TYR A 134 -3.33 5.66 11.74
C TYR A 134 -4.08 7.00 11.71
N GLN A 135 -5.06 7.13 10.82
CA GLN A 135 -5.92 8.29 10.69
C GLN A 135 -7.38 7.85 10.78
N VAL A 136 -8.14 8.52 11.65
CA VAL A 136 -9.58 8.28 11.82
C VAL A 136 -10.28 9.64 11.79
N GLY A 137 -11.16 9.86 10.81
CA GLY A 137 -11.85 11.12 10.64
C GLY A 137 -11.34 11.96 9.48
N SER A 138 -11.72 13.24 9.46
CA SER A 138 -11.54 14.10 8.30
C SER A 138 -10.39 15.10 8.45
N SER A 139 -9.82 15.53 7.32
CA SER A 139 -8.80 16.59 7.25
C SER A 139 -7.54 16.29 8.06
N LEU A 140 -7.03 15.05 7.93
CA LEU A 140 -5.86 14.57 8.65
C LEU A 140 -4.66 14.48 7.72
N ASN A 141 -3.50 14.94 8.18
CA ASN A 141 -2.25 14.84 7.43
C ASN A 141 -1.14 14.31 8.34
N ALA A 142 -0.52 13.20 7.95
CA ALA A 142 0.52 12.53 8.69
C ALA A 142 1.66 12.12 7.74
N THR A 143 2.89 12.51 8.10
CA THR A 143 4.10 12.12 7.39
C THR A 143 5.09 11.51 8.36
N ALA A 144 5.52 10.27 8.10
CA ALA A 144 6.58 9.57 8.83
C ALA A 144 7.80 9.36 7.92
N VAL A 145 8.94 9.96 8.27
CA VAL A 145 10.21 9.77 7.55
C VAL A 145 11.23 9.12 8.48
N GLN A 146 11.84 8.02 8.05
CA GLN A 146 12.86 7.31 8.81
C GLN A 146 14.07 7.00 7.91
N ALA A 147 15.26 7.36 8.39
CA ALA A 147 16.52 7.04 7.73
C ALA A 147 17.48 6.37 8.72
N GLY A 148 18.20 5.35 8.27
CA GLY A 148 19.17 4.60 9.09
C GLY A 148 18.65 3.23 9.48
N ALA A 149 18.94 2.79 10.70
CA ALA A 149 18.64 1.44 11.15
C ALA A 149 17.80 1.40 12.43
N LYS A 150 16.84 0.48 12.48
CA LYS A 150 16.04 0.16 13.68
C LYS A 150 15.24 1.34 14.25
N ASN A 151 14.86 2.31 13.41
CA ASN A 151 13.97 3.38 13.84
C ASN A 151 12.52 2.88 13.98
N VAL A 152 11.79 3.38 14.98
CA VAL A 152 10.36 3.09 15.17
C VAL A 152 9.60 4.41 15.23
N SER A 153 8.51 4.53 14.47
CA SER A 153 7.63 5.70 14.43
C SER A 153 6.19 5.25 14.42
N THR A 154 5.34 5.95 15.16
CA THR A 154 3.90 5.73 15.15
C THR A 154 3.20 7.07 15.23
N ILE A 155 2.34 7.35 14.25
CA ILE A 155 1.48 8.54 14.21
C ILE A 155 0.04 8.05 14.30
N SER A 156 -0.71 8.59 15.25
CA SER A 156 -2.14 8.33 15.40
C SER A 156 -2.86 9.67 15.49
N GLN A 157 -3.74 9.94 14.52
CA GLN A 157 -4.54 11.16 14.47
C GLN A 157 -6.02 10.82 14.46
N ARG A 158 -6.80 11.63 15.17
CA ARG A 158 -8.26 11.53 15.17
C ARG A 158 -8.85 12.92 14.96
N GLY A 159 -9.64 13.07 13.91
CA GLY A 159 -10.38 14.29 13.55
C GLY A 159 -11.87 13.97 13.45
N TRP A 160 -12.73 14.99 13.44
CA TRP A 160 -14.18 14.82 13.26
C TRP A 160 -14.70 15.94 12.39
#